data_AF-C0EKF8-F1
#
_entry.id   AF-C0EKF8-F1
#
_cell.length_a   1.000
_cell.length_b   1.000
_cell.length_c   1.000
_cell.angle_alpha   90.00
_cell.angle_beta   90.00
_cell.angle_gamma   90.00
#
_symmetry.space_group_name_H-M   'P 1'
#
loop_
_entity.id
_entity.type
_entity.pdbx_description
1 polymer ?
#
loop_
_entity_poly.entity_id
_entity_poly.type
_entity_poly.pdbx_seq_one_letter_code
_entity_poly.pdbx_strand_id
1 'polypeptide(L)'
;MTRSLVMAAIGVGMTVLVYGLVGIIVKLDDLGMMLMRQKSAAVQGIGRGLISFMPWFMRGLSIVGTLAMFLVGGGLIAHNLGLLHDFLHAQHWDSGMMEHIANLVVGVGAGALACAIVLPAMKLFQKD
;
A
#
# COMPACT_ATOMS: atom_id res chain seq x y z
N MET A 1 -27.25 -0.22 -11.76
CA MET A 1 -27.03 -1.67 -11.98
C MET A 1 -25.67 -1.98 -12.61
N THR A 2 -25.27 -1.33 -13.71
CA THR A 2 -23.97 -1.63 -14.36
C THR A 2 -22.75 -1.16 -13.56
N ARG A 3 -22.77 0.05 -12.98
CA ARG A 3 -21.64 0.60 -12.20
C ARG A 3 -21.26 -0.23 -10.99
N SER A 4 -22.24 -0.72 -10.23
CA SER A 4 -22.01 -1.56 -9.05
C SER A 4 -21.38 -2.90 -9.41
N LEU A 5 -21.80 -3.49 -10.54
CA LEU A 5 -21.22 -4.74 -11.03
C LEU A 5 -19.76 -4.56 -11.46
N VAL A 6 -19.43 -3.45 -12.12
CA VAL A 6 -18.06 -3.10 -12.52
C VAL A 6 -17.18 -2.88 -11.29
N MET A 7 -17.64 -2.12 -10.29
CA MET A 7 -16.87 -1.90 -9.05
C MET A 7 -16.63 -3.20 -8.29
N ALA A 8 -17.64 -4.08 -8.22
CA ALA A 8 -17.48 -5.41 -7.62
C ALA A 8 -16.46 -6.26 -8.39
N ALA A 9 -16.54 -6.29 -9.72
CA ALA A 9 -15.59 -7.01 -10.56
C ALA A 9 -14.15 -6.49 -10.41
N ILE A 10 -13.96 -5.17 -10.38
CA ILE A 10 -12.65 -4.54 -10.15
C ILE A 10 -12.13 -4.87 -8.76
N GLY A 11 -12.98 -4.77 -7.72
CA GLY A 11 -12.59 -5.07 -6.34
C GLY A 11 -12.11 -6.51 -6.18
N VAL A 12 -12.86 -7.48 -6.69
CA VAL A 12 -12.46 -8.89 -6.66
C VAL A 12 -11.23 -9.14 -7.53
N GLY A 13 -11.20 -8.59 -8.75
CA GLY A 13 -10.07 -8.74 -9.68
C GLY A 13 -8.76 -8.21 -9.09
N MET A 14 -8.78 -7.01 -8.50
CA MET A 14 -7.61 -6.42 -7.86
C MET A 14 -7.17 -7.20 -6.62
N THR A 15 -8.11 -7.76 -5.85
CA THR A 15 -7.77 -8.62 -4.71
C THR A 15 -6.98 -9.85 -5.18
N VAL A 16 -7.49 -10.57 -6.16
CA VAL A 16 -6.80 -11.76 -6.71
C VAL A 16 -5.45 -11.38 -7.32
N LEU A 17 -5.41 -10.28 -8.09
CA LEU A 17 -4.20 -9.82 -8.74
C LEU A 17 -3.11 -9.45 -7.73
N VAL A 18 -3.42 -8.61 -6.74
CA VAL A 18 -2.43 -8.12 -5.78
C VAL A 18 -1.92 -9.24 -4.89
N TYR A 19 -2.81 -10.07 -4.31
CA TYR A 19 -2.39 -11.20 -3.49
C TYR A 19 -1.66 -12.27 -4.30
N GLY A 20 -2.08 -12.51 -5.55
CA GLY A 20 -1.39 -13.41 -6.46
C GLY A 20 0.02 -12.93 -6.80
N LEU A 21 0.18 -11.66 -7.12
CA LEU A 21 1.48 -11.04 -7.41
C LEU A 21 2.41 -11.10 -6.19
N VAL A 22 1.91 -10.74 -5.00
CA VAL A 22 2.69 -10.86 -3.76
C VAL A 22 3.07 -12.31 -3.48
N GLY A 23 2.16 -13.26 -3.69
CA GLY A 23 2.43 -14.70 -3.54
C GLY A 23 3.53 -15.21 -4.47
N ILE A 24 3.56 -14.73 -5.72
CA ILE A 24 4.64 -15.06 -6.67
C ILE A 24 5.97 -14.52 -6.15
N ILE A 25 6.02 -13.27 -5.71
CA ILE A 25 7.24 -12.64 -5.17
C ILE A 25 7.79 -13.45 -3.99
N VAL A 26 6.93 -13.82 -3.04
CA VAL A 26 7.34 -14.63 -1.87
C VAL A 26 7.83 -16.02 -2.31
N LYS A 27 7.17 -16.65 -3.29
CA LYS A 27 7.58 -17.96 -3.81
C LYS A 27 8.97 -17.93 -4.45
N LEU A 28 9.35 -16.83 -5.10
CA LEU A 28 10.68 -16.68 -5.69
C LEU A 28 11.79 -16.70 -4.63
N ASP A 29 11.52 -16.25 -3.40
CA ASP A 29 12.48 -16.32 -2.31
C ASP A 29 12.68 -17.75 -1.79
N ASP A 30 11.59 -18.51 -1.67
CA ASP A 30 11.66 -19.95 -1.37
C ASP A 30 12.46 -20.71 -2.45
N LEU A 31 12.36 -20.29 -3.72
CA LEU A 31 13.20 -20.84 -4.80
C LEU A 31 14.68 -20.54 -4.58
N GLY A 32 15.03 -19.38 -4.03
CA GLY A 32 16.40 -19.05 -3.61
C GLY A 32 16.96 -20.08 -2.63
N MET A 33 16.14 -20.50 -1.66
CA MET A 33 16.50 -21.55 -0.69
C MET A 33 16.70 -22.91 -1.37
N MET A 34 15.90 -23.24 -2.37
CA MET A 34 16.07 -24.44 -3.17
C MET A 34 17.37 -24.41 -3.99
N LEU A 35 17.71 -23.26 -4.59
CA LEU A 35 18.97 -23.06 -5.34
C LEU A 35 20.19 -23.24 -4.44
N MET A 36 20.10 -22.84 -3.16
CA MET A 36 21.20 -23.02 -2.21
C MET A 36 21.51 -24.48 -1.87
N ARG A 37 20.57 -25.41 -2.10
CA ARG A 37 20.75 -26.85 -1.87
C ARG A 37 21.38 -27.58 -3.07
N GLN A 38 21.58 -26.90 -4.19
CA GLN A 38 22.24 -27.49 -5.37
C GLN A 38 23.74 -27.68 -5.14
N LYS A 39 24.31 -28.68 -5.84
CA LYS A 39 25.75 -29.02 -5.76
C LYS A 39 26.66 -27.99 -6.43
N SER A 40 26.12 -27.15 -7.33
CA SER A 40 26.89 -26.15 -8.06
C SER A 40 27.11 -24.88 -7.24
N ALA A 41 28.38 -24.52 -7.02
CA ALA A 41 28.76 -23.31 -6.28
C ALA A 41 28.24 -22.02 -6.93
N ALA A 42 28.13 -21.97 -8.27
CA ALA A 42 27.58 -20.84 -9.00
C ALA A 42 26.07 -20.66 -8.71
N VAL A 43 25.31 -21.76 -8.73
CA VAL A 43 23.86 -21.76 -8.45
C VAL A 43 23.59 -21.41 -6.99
N GLN A 44 24.44 -21.90 -6.07
CA GLN A 44 24.37 -21.55 -4.66
C GLN A 44 24.68 -20.07 -4.41
N GLY A 45 25.61 -19.48 -5.16
CA GLY A 45 25.90 -18.04 -5.13
C GLY A 45 24.69 -17.18 -5.55
N ILE A 46 24.00 -17.58 -6.61
CA ILE A 46 22.75 -16.92 -7.06
C ILE A 46 21.66 -17.03 -5.99
N GLY A 47 21.47 -18.22 -5.41
CA GLY A 47 20.48 -18.43 -4.34
C GLY A 47 20.72 -17.55 -3.11
N ARG A 48 21.99 -17.42 -2.67
CA ARG A 48 22.37 -16.53 -1.56
C ARG A 48 22.13 -15.07 -1.90
N GLY A 49 22.45 -14.65 -3.13
CA GLY A 49 22.18 -13.30 -3.61
C GLY A 49 20.69 -12.96 -3.52
N LEU A 50 19.83 -13.86 -4.00
CA LEU A 50 18.38 -13.67 -4.02
C LEU A 50 17.79 -13.51 -2.60
N ILE A 51 18.16 -14.39 -1.67
CA ILE A 51 17.68 -14.33 -0.27
C ILE A 51 18.21 -13.09 0.45
N SER A 52 19.46 -12.67 0.19
CA SER A 52 20.01 -11.47 0.81
C SER A 52 19.30 -10.18 0.35
N PHE A 53 18.75 -10.19 -0.87
CA PHE A 53 18.05 -9.06 -1.45
C PHE A 53 16.58 -8.98 -0.99
N MET A 54 15.92 -10.12 -0.75
CA MET A 54 14.49 -10.11 -0.42
C MET A 54 14.12 -9.23 0.79
N PRO A 55 14.84 -9.22 1.93
CA PRO A 55 14.51 -8.37 3.07
C PRO A 55 14.49 -6.88 2.72
N TRP A 56 15.40 -6.44 1.84
CA TRP A 56 15.44 -5.05 1.40
C TRP A 56 14.27 -4.74 0.46
N PHE A 57 13.96 -5.65 -0.47
CA PHE A 57 12.80 -5.52 -1.35
C PHE A 57 11.48 -5.43 -0.56
N MET A 58 11.28 -6.31 0.42
CA MET A 58 10.08 -6.33 1.26
C MET A 58 9.94 -5.05 2.10
N ARG A 59 11.05 -4.52 2.64
CA ARG A 59 11.06 -3.23 3.34
C ARG A 59 10.70 -2.09 2.39
N GLY A 60 11.28 -2.05 1.19
CA GLY A 60 10.95 -1.06 0.18
C GLY A 60 9.45 -1.09 -0.18
N LEU A 61 8.91 -2.29 -0.42
CA LEU A 61 7.49 -2.47 -0.72
C LEU A 61 6.59 -2.02 0.43
N SER A 62 6.99 -2.23 1.68
CA SER A 62 6.22 -1.76 2.85
C SER A 62 6.13 -0.22 2.92
N ILE A 63 7.23 0.48 2.64
CA ILE A 63 7.26 1.94 2.64
C ILE A 63 6.42 2.49 1.50
N VAL A 64 6.64 1.96 0.28
CA VAL A 64 5.89 2.37 -0.91
C VAL A 64 4.41 2.05 -0.75
N GLY A 65 4.07 0.88 -0.22
CA GLY A 65 2.69 0.48 0.04
C GLY A 65 2.01 1.39 1.05
N THR A 66 2.71 1.77 2.12
CA THR A 66 2.18 2.70 3.13
C THR A 66 1.93 4.08 2.52
N LEU A 67 2.89 4.61 1.75
CA LEU A 67 2.72 5.88 1.03
C LEU A 67 1.55 5.81 0.04
N ALA A 68 1.41 4.71 -0.70
CA ALA A 68 0.32 4.50 -1.63
C ALA A 68 -1.05 4.46 -0.93
N MET A 69 -1.16 3.80 0.23
CA MET A 69 -2.40 3.77 1.00
C MET A 69 -2.81 5.17 1.47
N PHE A 70 -1.87 5.99 1.92
CA PHE A 70 -2.16 7.38 2.29
C PHE A 70 -2.52 8.24 1.07
N LEU A 71 -1.82 8.07 -0.05
CA LEU A 71 -2.08 8.82 -1.26
C LEU A 71 -3.47 8.51 -1.85
N VAL A 72 -3.82 7.23 -1.94
CA VAL A 72 -5.12 6.77 -2.47
C VAL A 72 -6.25 7.15 -1.53
N GLY A 73 -6.10 6.92 -0.22
CA GLY A 73 -7.11 7.28 0.77
C GLY A 73 -7.29 8.79 0.89
N GLY A 74 -6.19 9.54 0.92
CA GLY A 74 -6.19 11.00 0.97
C GLY A 74 -6.80 11.64 -0.28
N GLY A 75 -6.53 11.09 -1.46
CA GLY A 75 -7.17 11.52 -2.71
C GLY A 75 -8.68 11.30 -2.69
N LEU A 76 -9.15 10.16 -2.19
CA LEU A 76 -10.58 9.89 -2.03
C LEU A 76 -11.26 10.89 -1.09
N ILE A 77 -10.59 11.23 0.01
CA ILE A 77 -11.09 12.22 0.99
C ILE A 77 -11.09 13.63 0.38
N ALA A 78 -9.99 14.05 -0.24
CA ALA A 78 -9.83 15.38 -0.81
C ALA A 78 -10.84 15.66 -1.94
N HIS A 79 -11.15 14.66 -2.76
CA HIS A 79 -12.13 14.78 -3.84
C HIS A 79 -13.58 14.73 -3.37
N ASN A 80 -13.88 13.97 -2.31
CA ASN A 80 -15.27 13.77 -1.86
C ASN A 80 -15.72 14.79 -0.81
N LEU A 81 -14.78 15.50 -0.16
CA LEU A 81 -15.08 16.61 0.74
C LEU A 81 -15.03 17.93 -0.02
N GLY A 82 -16.19 18.48 -0.37
CA GLY A 82 -16.31 19.73 -1.14
C GLY A 82 -15.50 20.91 -0.57
N LEU A 83 -15.41 21.03 0.75
CA LEU A 83 -14.59 22.07 1.40
C LEU A 83 -13.09 21.94 1.14
N LEU A 84 -12.58 20.71 1.06
CA LEU A 84 -11.18 20.43 0.75
C LEU A 84 -10.93 20.60 -0.75
N HIS A 85 -11.83 20.08 -1.58
CA HIS A 85 -11.77 20.25 -3.02
C HIS A 85 -11.69 21.72 -3.43
N ASP A 86 -12.57 22.57 -2.89
CA ASP A 86 -12.60 24.00 -3.22
C ASP A 86 -11.37 24.74 -2.68
N PHE A 87 -10.85 24.35 -1.51
CA PHE A 87 -9.61 24.91 -0.96
C PHE A 87 -8.37 24.52 -1.78
N LEU A 88 -8.29 23.26 -2.23
CA LEU A 88 -7.20 22.78 -3.09
C LEU A 88 -7.26 23.43 -4.48
N HIS A 89 -8.46 23.58 -5.06
CA HIS A 89 -8.66 24.29 -6.32
C HIS A 89 -8.30 25.77 -6.22
N ALA A 90 -8.70 26.45 -5.14
CA ALA A 90 -8.36 27.85 -4.93
C ALA A 90 -6.83 28.07 -4.84
N GLN A 91 -6.09 27.05 -4.40
CA GLN A 91 -4.62 27.09 -4.30
C GLN A 91 -3.91 26.50 -5.53
N HIS A 92 -4.63 26.08 -6.58
CA HIS A 92 -4.09 25.37 -7.75
C HIS A 92 -3.30 24.09 -7.42
N TRP A 93 -3.67 23.41 -6.32
CA TRP A 93 -3.08 22.13 -5.90
C TRP A 93 -3.87 20.93 -6.43
N ASP A 94 -4.75 21.17 -7.39
CA ASP A 94 -5.62 20.24 -8.08
C ASP A 94 -4.95 19.52 -9.26
N SER A 95 -3.70 19.84 -9.58
CA SER A 95 -3.01 19.24 -10.72
C SER A 95 -1.52 18.99 -10.51
N GLY A 96 -1.03 17.93 -11.16
CA GLY A 96 0.39 17.59 -11.21
C GLY A 96 0.96 17.07 -9.89
N MET A 97 2.24 17.34 -9.65
CA MET A 97 2.95 16.82 -8.47
C MET A 97 2.41 17.38 -7.16
N MET A 98 1.81 18.57 -7.19
CA MET A 98 1.25 19.20 -6.00
C MET A 98 -0.01 18.49 -5.51
N GLU A 99 -0.80 17.91 -6.41
CA GLU A 99 -1.97 17.09 -6.08
C GLU A 99 -1.56 15.87 -5.26
N HIS A 100 -0.48 15.18 -5.67
CA HIS A 100 0.00 14.03 -4.92
C HIS A 100 0.50 14.40 -3.52
N ILE A 101 1.17 15.55 -3.37
CA ILE A 101 1.61 16.03 -2.07
C ILE A 101 0.40 16.39 -1.20
N ALA A 102 -0.58 17.10 -1.75
CA ALA A 102 -1.79 17.48 -1.03
C ALA A 102 -2.58 16.25 -0.57
N ASN A 103 -2.79 15.28 -1.46
CA ASN A 103 -3.44 14.00 -1.15
C ASN A 103 -2.68 13.23 -0.06
N LEU A 104 -1.35 13.20 -0.11
CA LEU A 104 -0.54 12.55 0.91
C LEU A 104 -0.71 13.23 2.28
N VAL A 105 -0.67 14.57 2.34
CA VAL A 105 -0.84 15.34 3.58
C VAL A 105 -2.23 15.12 4.16
N VAL A 106 -3.29 15.18 3.34
CA VAL A 106 -4.66 14.90 3.75
C VAL A 106 -4.80 13.47 4.26
N GLY A 107 -4.23 12.49 3.55
CA GLY A 107 -4.26 11.08 3.95
C GLY A 107 -3.56 10.82 5.29
N VAL A 108 -2.37 11.40 5.49
CA VAL A 108 -1.63 11.30 6.75
C VAL A 108 -2.38 11.99 7.89
N GLY A 109 -2.91 13.19 7.65
CA GLY A 109 -3.69 13.94 8.64
C GLY A 109 -4.96 13.20 9.07
N ALA A 110 -5.73 12.71 8.10
CA ALA A 110 -6.93 11.90 8.37
C ALA A 110 -6.60 10.59 9.08
N GLY A 111 -5.53 9.90 8.67
CA GLY A 111 -5.06 8.69 9.34
C GLY A 111 -4.63 8.94 10.79
N ALA A 112 -3.89 10.02 11.05
CA ALA A 112 -3.49 10.40 12.39
C ALA A 112 -4.71 10.75 13.28
N LEU A 113 -5.69 11.47 12.74
CA LEU A 113 -6.94 11.79 13.43
C LEU A 113 -7.74 10.51 13.75
N ALA A 114 -7.85 9.60 12.80
CA ALA A 114 -8.51 8.31 13.01
C ALA A 114 -7.83 7.51 14.12
N CYS A 115 -6.50 7.41 14.12
CA CYS A 115 -5.75 6.76 15.19
C CYS A 115 -5.95 7.45 16.55
N ALA A 116 -5.96 8.79 16.58
CA ALA A 116 -6.17 9.56 17.80
C ALA A 116 -7.56 9.33 18.42
N ILE A 117 -8.58 9.00 17.62
CA ILE A 117 -9.94 8.71 18.10
C ILE A 117 -10.13 7.22 18.40
N VAL A 118 -9.66 6.33 17.52
CA VAL A 118 -9.91 4.88 17.62
C VAL A 118 -9.12 4.27 18.79
N LEU A 119 -7.86 4.66 18.99
CA LEU A 119 -7.04 4.10 20.07
C LEU A 119 -7.61 4.35 21.48
N PRO A 120 -8.06 5.57 21.85
CA PRO A 120 -8.72 5.76 23.14
C PRO A 120 -10.09 5.08 23.22
N ALA A 121 -10.87 5.06 22.13
CA ALA A 121 -12.15 4.35 22.10
C ALA A 121 -11.98 2.84 22.34
N MET A 122 -10.97 2.21 21.73
CA MET A 122 -10.63 0.81 21.97
C MET A 122 -10.20 0.55 23.42
N LYS A 123 -9.42 1.46 24.02
CA LYS A 123 -9.04 1.36 25.43
C LYS A 123 -10.22 1.48 26.39
N LEU A 124 -11.25 2.24 26.04
CA LEU A 124 -12.50 2.32 26.80
C LEU A 124 -13.33 1.04 26.68
N PHE A 125 -13.35 0.41 25.50
CA PHE A 125 -14.09 -0.85 25.25
C PHE A 125 -13.39 -2.11 25.77
N GLN A 126 -12.07 -2.09 25.96
CA GLN A 126 -11.30 -3.21 26.55
C GLN A 126 -11.27 -3.17 28.09
N LYS A 127 -12.03 -2.26 28.72
CA LYS A 127 -12.06 -2.10 30.18
C LYS A 127 -13.12 -2.98 30.87
N ASP A 128 -13.77 -3.87 30.14
CA ASP A 128 -14.63 -4.94 30.66
C ASP A 128 -13.94 -6.31 30.50
#